data_AF-A0A6I4MQ54-F1
#
_entry.id   AF-A0A6I4MQ54-F1
#
_cell.length_a   1.000
_cell.length_b   1.000
_cell.length_c   1.000
_cell.angle_alpha   90.00
_cell.angle_beta   90.00
_cell.angle_gamma   90.00
#
_symmetry.space_group_name_H-M   'P 1'
#
loop_
_entity.id
_entity.type
_entity.pdbx_description
1 polymer ?
#
loop_
_entity_poly.entity_id
_entity_poly.type
_entity_poly.pdbx_seq_one_letter_code
_entity_poly.pdbx_strand_id
1 'polypeptide(L)'
;MSLSSDQLSTSAVATAAGLSESWAWKARNQGVLHEPHFEDAVVALRVYAFVSQIVWPGTRRPRSARQDLELWQSSAVEAARQAVSDTKTTPETVLWVLEDSVHLVTTPAERAAFDLAHLSGRVAMRIPIGMWVAELPDAITQLKARRRRASGRKNAA
;
A
#
# COMPACT_ATOMS: atom_id res chain seq x y z
N MET A 1 -2.52 10.11 -18.09
CA MET A 1 -2.45 10.91 -16.85
C MET A 1 -0.97 11.10 -16.54
N SER A 2 -0.52 12.34 -16.34
CA SER A 2 0.90 12.65 -16.10
C SER A 2 1.27 12.35 -14.66
N LEU A 3 1.92 11.21 -14.41
CA LEU A 3 2.57 10.91 -13.13
C LEU A 3 3.63 11.99 -12.89
N SER A 4 3.37 12.88 -11.94
CA SER A 4 4.34 13.90 -11.56
C SER A 4 5.39 13.17 -10.73
N SER A 5 6.55 12.81 -11.32
CA SER A 5 7.58 12.03 -10.62
C SER A 5 8.34 12.86 -9.58
N ASP A 6 7.62 13.43 -8.63
CA ASP A 6 8.22 14.14 -7.52
C ASP A 6 8.71 13.10 -6.52
N GLN A 7 10.03 12.97 -6.45
CA GLN A 7 10.69 12.13 -5.48
C GLN A 7 10.25 12.51 -4.05
N LEU A 8 9.80 11.51 -3.29
CA LEU A 8 9.32 11.67 -1.92
C LEU A 8 10.43 11.29 -0.92
N SER A 9 10.49 12.00 0.21
CA SER A 9 11.26 11.53 1.37
C SER A 9 10.50 10.39 2.06
N THR A 10 11.20 9.54 2.83
CA THR A 10 10.58 8.46 3.61
C THR A 10 9.46 8.97 4.54
N SER A 11 9.65 10.13 5.18
CA SER A 11 8.63 10.79 6.00
C SER A 11 7.42 11.30 5.20
N ALA A 12 7.66 11.78 3.97
CA ALA A 12 6.58 12.20 3.07
C ALA A 12 5.75 10.99 2.63
N VAL A 13 6.38 9.85 2.31
CA VAL A 13 5.68 8.59 2.01
C VAL A 13 4.81 8.17 3.19
N ALA A 14 5.34 8.15 4.41
CA ALA A 14 4.56 7.82 5.62
C ALA A 14 3.34 8.74 5.77
N THR A 15 3.56 10.05 5.63
CA THR A 15 2.50 11.06 5.79
C THR A 15 1.42 10.92 4.71
N ALA A 16 1.78 10.73 3.43
CA ALA A 16 0.81 10.49 2.35
C ALA A 16 0.06 9.16 2.55
N ALA A 17 0.73 8.16 3.12
CA ALA A 17 0.12 6.88 3.44
C ALA A 17 -0.85 6.97 4.64
N GLY A 18 -0.85 8.08 5.38
CA GLY A 18 -1.63 8.22 6.62
C GLY A 18 -1.06 7.42 7.79
N LEU A 19 0.24 7.11 7.76
CA LEU A 19 0.91 6.24 8.72
C LEU A 19 2.02 6.98 9.48
N SER A 20 2.39 6.45 10.64
CA SER A 20 3.55 6.94 11.39
C SER A 20 4.86 6.62 10.66
N GLU A 21 5.89 7.44 10.85
CA GLU A 21 7.22 7.21 10.24
C GLU A 21 7.83 5.87 10.65
N SER A 22 7.49 5.35 11.83
CA SER A 22 7.92 4.02 12.27
C SER A 22 7.54 2.91 11.30
N TRP A 23 6.40 3.02 10.60
CA TRP A 23 6.00 2.06 9.56
C TRP A 23 6.90 2.15 8.33
N ALA A 24 7.24 3.36 7.90
CA ALA A 24 8.13 3.55 6.75
C ALA A 24 9.56 3.04 7.06
N TRP A 25 10.06 3.26 8.27
CA TRP A 25 11.35 2.70 8.70
C TRP A 25 11.33 1.17 8.77
N LYS A 26 10.27 0.57 9.31
CA LYS A 26 10.10 -0.89 9.29
C LYS A 26 10.06 -1.43 7.85
N ALA A 27 9.30 -0.79 6.97
CA ALA A 27 9.19 -1.16 5.57
C ALA A 27 10.54 -1.07 4.84
N ARG A 28 11.33 -0.01 5.08
CA ARG A 28 12.69 0.12 4.56
C ARG A 28 13.59 -1.03 5.03
N ASN A 29 13.58 -1.35 6.32
CA ASN A 29 14.40 -2.42 6.90
C ASN A 29 14.01 -3.82 6.42
N GLN A 30 12.79 -3.97 5.90
CA GLN A 30 12.25 -5.19 5.33
C GLN A 30 12.37 -5.21 3.79
N GLY A 31 13.04 -4.23 3.18
CA GLY A 31 13.19 -4.16 1.73
C GLY A 31 11.88 -3.88 0.98
N VAL A 32 10.87 -3.31 1.64
CA VAL A 32 9.64 -2.86 0.96
C VAL A 32 9.82 -1.48 0.37
N LEU A 33 10.47 -0.56 1.08
CA LEU A 33 10.72 0.79 0.57
C LEU A 33 12.16 0.92 0.08
N HIS A 34 12.32 1.28 -1.19
CA HIS A 34 13.61 1.57 -1.81
C HIS A 34 13.67 3.04 -2.21
N GLU A 35 14.81 3.68 -1.96
CA GLU A 35 15.09 5.02 -2.49
C GLU A 35 15.54 4.90 -3.95
N PRO A 36 15.15 5.83 -4.85
CA PRO A 36 14.22 6.95 -4.63
C PRO A 36 12.76 6.51 -4.47
N HIS A 37 11.97 7.23 -3.65
CA HIS A 37 10.55 6.91 -3.45
C HIS A 37 9.66 7.74 -4.37
N PHE A 38 8.60 7.11 -4.90
CA PHE A 38 7.57 7.75 -5.70
C PHE A 38 6.16 7.43 -5.17
N GLU A 39 5.12 7.70 -5.96
CA GLU A 39 3.72 7.55 -5.55
C GLU A 39 3.37 6.09 -5.24
N ASP A 40 3.98 5.13 -5.94
CA ASP A 40 3.82 3.70 -5.73
C ASP A 40 4.25 3.26 -4.32
N ALA A 41 5.28 3.88 -3.77
CA ALA A 41 5.76 3.66 -2.41
C ALA A 41 4.70 3.99 -1.36
N VAL A 42 3.76 4.91 -1.64
CA VAL A 42 2.68 5.27 -0.72
C VAL A 42 1.68 4.13 -0.59
N VAL A 43 1.22 3.57 -1.72
CA VAL A 43 0.28 2.44 -1.71
C VAL A 43 0.95 1.18 -1.19
N ALA A 44 2.20 0.91 -1.61
CA ALA A 44 2.99 -0.20 -1.10
C ALA A 44 3.13 -0.14 0.43
N LEU A 45 3.36 1.05 1.01
CA LEU A 45 3.44 1.22 2.46
C LEU A 45 2.09 0.98 3.16
N ARG A 46 0.97 1.46 2.59
CA ARG A 46 -0.38 1.18 3.13
C ARG A 46 -0.65 -0.32 3.16
N VAL A 47 -0.36 -1.02 2.06
CA VAL A 47 -0.54 -2.48 1.97
C VAL A 47 0.37 -3.21 2.92
N TYR A 48 1.66 -2.87 2.96
CA TYR A 48 2.61 -3.45 3.89
C TYR A 48 2.14 -3.34 5.34
N ALA A 49 1.70 -2.14 5.76
CA ALA A 49 1.22 -1.91 7.11
C ALA A 49 -0.03 -2.75 7.43
N PHE A 50 -0.93 -2.92 6.46
CA PHE A 50 -2.11 -3.77 6.60
C PHE A 50 -1.74 -5.26 6.71
N VAL A 51 -1.02 -5.79 5.72
CA VAL A 51 -0.70 -7.23 5.66
C VAL A 51 0.23 -7.69 6.78
N SER A 52 1.08 -6.79 7.29
CA SER A 52 1.95 -7.07 8.43
C SER A 52 1.17 -7.35 9.72
N GLN A 53 -0.10 -6.95 9.80
CA GLN A 53 -0.97 -7.15 10.96
C GLN A 53 -1.84 -8.41 10.85
N ILE A 54 -1.90 -9.05 9.68
CA ILE A 54 -2.68 -10.27 9.47
C ILE A 54 -1.93 -11.45 10.06
N VAL A 55 -2.67 -12.32 10.75
CA VAL A 55 -2.21 -13.62 11.21
C VAL A 55 -3.28 -14.65 10.83
N TRP A 56 -2.89 -15.62 10.00
CA TRP A 56 -3.81 -16.68 9.57
C TRP A 56 -4.05 -17.69 10.71
N PRO A 57 -5.27 -18.25 10.82
CA PRO A 57 -5.55 -19.32 11.78
C PRO A 57 -4.57 -20.48 11.64
N GLY A 58 -4.12 -21.05 12.76
CA GLY A 58 -3.15 -22.15 12.76
C GLY A 58 -1.69 -21.71 12.58
N THR A 59 -1.42 -20.48 12.16
CA THR A 59 -0.06 -19.95 12.07
C THR A 59 0.38 -19.39 13.43
N ARG A 60 1.49 -19.89 13.97
CA ARG A 60 2.10 -19.34 15.20
C ARG A 60 3.15 -18.30 14.81
N ARG A 61 2.91 -17.03 15.16
CA ARG A 61 3.94 -15.98 15.07
C ARG A 61 4.76 -15.94 16.37
N PRO A 62 6.05 -16.32 16.34
CA PRO A 62 6.90 -16.20 17.52
C PRO A 62 7.08 -14.71 17.86
N ARG A 63 6.88 -14.37 19.14
CA ARG A 63 6.89 -12.99 19.65
C ARG A 63 8.30 -12.37 19.70
N SER A 64 9.34 -13.20 19.73
CA SER A 64 10.74 -12.81 19.95
C SER A 64 11.62 -12.85 18.69
N ALA A 65 11.13 -13.40 17.58
CA ALA A 65 11.91 -13.48 16.35
C ALA A 65 11.70 -12.22 15.50
N ARG A 66 12.77 -11.76 14.84
CA ARG A 66 12.64 -10.80 13.74
C ARG A 66 11.79 -11.48 12.67
N GLN A 67 10.62 -10.91 12.39
CA GLN A 67 9.70 -11.45 11.41
C GLN A 67 10.06 -10.85 10.07
N ASP A 68 10.63 -11.67 9.20
CA ASP A 68 10.78 -11.34 7.79
C ASP A 68 9.40 -11.39 7.11
N LEU A 69 9.27 -10.71 5.99
CA LEU A 69 8.05 -10.76 5.19
C LEU A 69 7.82 -12.17 4.65
N GLU A 70 6.62 -12.69 4.89
CA GLU A 70 6.19 -13.92 4.24
C GLU A 70 6.01 -13.67 2.72
N LEU A 71 6.11 -14.73 1.92
CA LEU A 71 6.05 -14.62 0.46
C LEU A 71 4.75 -13.97 -0.02
N TRP A 72 3.61 -14.32 0.59
CA TRP A 72 2.31 -13.73 0.24
C TRP A 72 2.24 -12.25 0.60
N GLN A 73 2.91 -11.81 1.68
CA GLN A 73 2.95 -10.40 2.07
C GLN A 73 3.77 -9.59 1.06
N SER A 74 4.91 -10.13 0.63
CA SER A 74 5.73 -9.53 -0.42
C SER A 74 4.97 -9.45 -1.74
N SER A 75 4.24 -10.51 -2.10
CA SER A 75 3.41 -10.57 -3.30
C SER A 75 2.27 -9.54 -3.26
N ALA A 76 1.65 -9.33 -2.10
CA ALA A 76 0.61 -8.30 -1.92
C ALA A 76 1.16 -6.88 -2.11
N VAL A 77 2.34 -6.61 -1.56
CA VAL A 77 3.01 -5.32 -1.74
C VAL A 77 3.37 -5.08 -3.20
N GLU A 78 3.89 -6.09 -3.90
CA GLU A 78 4.26 -5.95 -5.32
C GLU A 78 3.03 -5.77 -6.21
N ALA A 79 1.97 -6.55 -5.99
CA ALA A 79 0.70 -6.38 -6.71
C ALA A 79 0.12 -4.96 -6.51
N ALA A 80 0.32 -4.37 -5.33
CA ALA A 80 -0.10 -3.00 -5.06
C ALA A 80 0.73 -1.96 -5.84
N ARG A 81 2.05 -2.17 -5.99
CA ARG A 81 2.90 -1.33 -6.86
C ARG A 81 2.45 -1.42 -8.30
N GLN A 82 2.23 -2.64 -8.78
CA GLN A 82 1.75 -2.87 -10.13
C GLN A 82 0.44 -2.12 -10.40
N ALA A 83 -0.50 -2.15 -9.46
CA ALA A 83 -1.76 -1.43 -9.59
C ALA A 83 -1.60 0.08 -9.74
N VAL A 84 -0.57 0.71 -9.15
CA VAL A 84 -0.31 2.15 -9.32
C VAL A 84 0.15 2.46 -10.74
N SER A 85 0.94 1.57 -11.34
CA SER A 85 1.45 1.72 -12.71
C SER A 85 0.49 1.24 -13.80
N ASP A 86 -0.52 0.42 -13.45
CA ASP A 86 -1.45 -0.17 -14.42
C ASP A 86 -2.55 0.82 -14.81
N THR A 87 -2.62 1.10 -16.11
CA THR A 87 -3.68 1.94 -16.72
C THR A 87 -5.09 1.37 -16.59
N LYS A 88 -5.23 0.07 -16.30
CA LYS A 88 -6.52 -0.59 -16.07
C LYS A 88 -7.01 -0.44 -14.63
N THR A 89 -6.18 0.08 -13.73
CA THR A 89 -6.60 0.31 -12.35
C THR A 89 -7.68 1.37 -12.30
N THR A 90 -8.83 0.96 -11.77
CA THR A 90 -9.99 1.81 -11.50
C THR A 90 -10.20 1.93 -10.00
N PRO A 91 -11.03 2.88 -9.52
CA PRO A 91 -11.43 2.93 -8.11
C PRO A 91 -12.04 1.62 -7.58
N GLU A 92 -12.63 0.82 -8.46
CA GLU A 92 -13.21 -0.49 -8.15
C GLU A 92 -12.16 -1.61 -8.03
N THR A 93 -10.89 -1.34 -8.32
CA THR A 93 -9.85 -2.35 -8.27
C THR A 93 -9.59 -2.79 -6.83
N VAL A 94 -9.59 -4.10 -6.60
CA VAL A 94 -9.36 -4.70 -5.30
C VAL A 94 -8.21 -5.69 -5.37
N LEU A 95 -7.48 -5.80 -4.27
CA LEU A 95 -6.49 -6.83 -4.05
C LEU A 95 -7.07 -7.83 -3.05
N TRP A 96 -7.32 -9.04 -3.52
CA TRP A 96 -7.67 -10.17 -2.69
C TRP A 96 -6.40 -10.80 -2.16
N VAL A 97 -6.35 -10.96 -0.84
CA VAL A 97 -5.26 -11.63 -0.15
C VAL A 97 -5.82 -12.85 0.56
N LEU A 98 -5.34 -14.02 0.17
CA LEU A 98 -5.62 -15.30 0.78
C LEU A 98 -4.35 -15.80 1.49
N GLU A 99 -4.47 -16.88 2.24
CA GLU A 99 -3.33 -17.49 2.96
C GLU A 99 -2.17 -17.90 2.02
N ASP A 100 -2.50 -18.37 0.82
CA ASP A 100 -1.55 -18.95 -0.13
C ASP A 100 -1.34 -18.10 -1.40
N SER A 101 -2.15 -17.06 -1.60
CA SER A 101 -2.22 -16.39 -2.89
C SER A 101 -2.77 -14.97 -2.80
N VAL A 102 -2.45 -14.19 -3.83
CA VAL A 102 -2.84 -12.79 -3.96
C VAL A 102 -3.35 -12.55 -5.37
N HIS A 103 -4.48 -11.84 -5.51
CA HIS A 103 -5.14 -11.61 -6.79
C HIS A 103 -5.60 -10.16 -6.92
N LEU A 104 -5.20 -9.50 -8.00
CA LEU A 104 -5.67 -8.16 -8.34
C LEU A 104 -6.88 -8.30 -9.29
N VAL A 105 -7.98 -7.65 -8.94
CA VAL A 105 -9.24 -7.73 -9.70
C VAL A 105 -9.79 -6.34 -9.93
N THR A 106 -10.12 -6.00 -11.18
CA THR A 106 -10.32 -4.60 -11.59
C THR A 106 -11.78 -4.20 -11.76
N THR A 107 -12.66 -5.15 -12.08
CA THR A 107 -14.09 -4.86 -12.35
C THR A 107 -15.04 -5.53 -11.36
N PRO A 108 -16.25 -4.98 -11.13
CA PRO A 108 -17.26 -5.62 -10.30
C PRO A 108 -17.63 -7.04 -10.74
N ALA A 109 -17.68 -7.28 -12.05
CA ALA A 109 -17.98 -8.59 -12.62
C ALA A 109 -16.88 -9.61 -12.31
N GLU A 110 -15.60 -9.24 -12.49
CA GLU A 110 -14.48 -10.09 -12.12
C GLU A 110 -14.46 -10.36 -10.60
N ARG A 111 -14.83 -9.39 -9.76
CA ARG A 111 -14.91 -9.60 -8.31
C ARG A 111 -15.96 -10.65 -7.94
N ALA A 112 -17.14 -10.55 -8.53
CA ALA A 112 -18.21 -11.52 -8.31
C ALA A 112 -17.81 -12.93 -8.80
N ALA A 113 -17.17 -13.00 -9.97
CA ALA A 113 -16.65 -14.25 -10.51
C ALA A 113 -15.55 -14.85 -9.60
N PHE A 114 -14.65 -14.01 -9.08
CA PHE A 114 -13.59 -14.43 -8.19
C PHE A 114 -14.14 -15.01 -6.88
N ASP A 115 -15.10 -14.32 -6.27
CA ASP A 115 -15.77 -14.75 -5.04
C ASP A 115 -16.39 -16.16 -5.21
N LEU A 116 -17.22 -16.33 -6.24
CA LEU A 116 -17.87 -17.60 -6.55
C LEU A 116 -16.89 -18.75 -6.81
N ALA A 117 -15.78 -18.47 -7.50
CA ALA A 117 -14.83 -19.49 -7.91
C ALA A 117 -13.78 -19.84 -6.83
N HIS A 118 -13.41 -18.89 -5.97
CA HIS A 118 -12.21 -19.04 -5.12
C HIS A 118 -12.46 -18.87 -3.63
N LEU A 119 -13.57 -18.29 -3.17
CA LEU A 119 -13.74 -17.92 -1.76
C LEU A 119 -14.63 -18.87 -0.95
N SER A 120 -15.28 -19.84 -1.59
CA SER A 120 -16.18 -20.77 -0.88
C SER A 120 -15.44 -21.51 0.25
N GLY A 121 -15.80 -21.21 1.50
CA GLY A 121 -15.20 -21.79 2.71
C GLY A 121 -13.78 -21.30 3.05
N ARG A 122 -13.23 -20.31 2.32
CA ARG A 122 -11.88 -19.78 2.54
C ARG A 122 -11.91 -18.41 3.18
N VAL A 123 -10.91 -18.12 4.03
CA VAL A 123 -10.72 -16.77 4.57
C VAL A 123 -9.95 -15.94 3.54
N ALA A 124 -10.47 -14.76 3.22
CA ALA A 124 -9.82 -13.81 2.33
C ALA A 124 -9.99 -12.38 2.84
N MET A 125 -8.99 -11.55 2.57
CA MET A 125 -9.00 -10.13 2.90
C MET A 125 -9.10 -9.32 1.61
N ARG A 126 -10.05 -8.39 1.58
CA ARG A 126 -10.24 -7.47 0.44
C ARG A 126 -9.59 -6.13 0.75
N ILE A 127 -8.56 -5.77 0.00
CA ILE A 127 -7.89 -4.46 0.13
C ILE A 127 -8.34 -3.56 -1.03
N PRO A 128 -8.87 -2.35 -0.76
CA PRO A 128 -9.40 -1.45 -1.80
C PRO A 128 -8.29 -0.64 -2.48
N ILE A 129 -7.39 -1.31 -3.20
CA ILE A 129 -6.22 -0.69 -3.85
C ILE A 129 -6.62 0.42 -4.82
N GLY A 130 -7.67 0.22 -5.62
CA GLY A 130 -8.15 1.19 -6.59
C GLY A 130 -8.49 2.53 -5.97
N MET A 131 -9.17 2.51 -4.82
CA MET A 131 -9.48 3.72 -4.06
C MET A 131 -8.22 4.41 -3.55
N TRP A 132 -7.27 3.66 -3.00
CA TRP A 132 -6.01 4.23 -2.51
C TRP A 132 -5.17 4.84 -3.63
N VAL A 133 -5.18 4.23 -4.81
CA VAL A 133 -4.53 4.77 -6.02
C VAL A 133 -5.23 6.07 -6.46
N ALA A 134 -6.56 6.09 -6.49
CA ALA A 134 -7.34 7.27 -6.85
C ALA A 134 -7.12 8.46 -5.89
N GLU A 135 -6.83 8.19 -4.61
CA GLU A 135 -6.53 9.21 -3.57
C GLU A 135 -5.10 9.78 -3.65
N LEU A 136 -4.17 9.13 -4.37
CA LEU A 136 -2.75 9.52 -4.39
C LEU A 136 -2.52 10.98 -4.81
N PRO A 137 -3.13 11.49 -5.90
CA PRO A 137 -2.86 12.86 -6.35
C PRO A 137 -3.22 13.90 -5.28
N ASP A 138 -4.32 13.68 -4.57
CA ASP A 138 -4.79 14.56 -3.51
C ASP A 138 -3.85 14.47 -2.28
N ALA A 139 -3.46 13.27 -1.88
CA ALA A 139 -2.53 13.07 -0.77
C ALA A 139 -1.19 13.78 -1.02
N ILE A 140 -0.64 13.66 -2.24
CA ILE A 140 0.62 14.31 -2.63
C ILE A 140 0.47 15.83 -2.69
N THR A 141 -0.66 16.33 -3.21
CA THR A 141 -0.94 17.77 -3.27
C THR A 141 -1.02 18.38 -1.87
N GLN A 142 -1.66 17.68 -0.92
CA GLN A 142 -1.74 18.12 0.49
C GLN A 142 -0.36 18.20 1.15
N LEU A 143 0.56 17.28 0.85
CA LEU A 143 1.95 17.35 1.33
C LEU A 143 2.65 18.64 0.88
N LYS A 144 2.52 18.99 -0.40
CA LYS A 144 3.11 20.21 -0.97
C LYS A 144 2.56 21.46 -0.29
N ALA A 145 1.26 21.52 -0.06
CA ALA A 145 0.61 22.63 0.62
C ALA A 145 1.12 22.81 2.07
N ARG A 146 1.27 21.71 2.82
CA ARG A 146 1.84 21.73 4.18
C ARG A 146 3.27 22.25 4.20
N ARG A 147 4.13 21.77 3.28
CA ARG A 147 5.53 22.21 3.17
C ARG A 147 5.63 23.73 2.94
N ARG A 148 4.78 24.29 2.06
CA ARG A 148 4.74 25.73 1.78
C ARG A 148 4.35 26.55 3.02
N ARG A 149 3.33 26.12 3.78
CA ARG A 149 2.90 26.82 5.01
C ARG A 149 4.00 26.81 6.08
N ALA A 150 4.70 25.70 6.26
CA ALA A 150 5.79 25.59 7.23
C ALA A 150 6.96 26.52 6.89
N SER A 151 7.30 26.66 5.59
CA SER A 151 8.35 27.57 5.14
C SER A 151 7.98 29.05 5.31
N GLY A 152 6.73 29.43 5.01
CA GLY A 152 6.28 30.82 5.18
C GLY A 152 6.28 31.30 6.63
N ARG A 153 6.01 30.38 7.58
CA ARG A 153 6.02 30.69 9.01
C ARG A 153 7.43 30.90 9.58
N LYS A 154 8.48 30.32 8.97
CA LYS A 154 9.88 30.52 9.37
C LYS A 154 10.46 31.86 8.90
N ASN A 155 9.90 32.46 7.85
CA ASN A 155 10.37 33.74 7.31
C ASN A 155 9.66 34.95 7.92
N ALA A 156 8.66 34.73 8.77
CA ALA A 156 7.86 35.77 9.42
C ALA A 156 8.13 35.88 10.94
N ALA A 157 9.16 35.18 11.43
CA ALA A 157 9.65 35.20 12.80
C ALA A 157 11.13 35.63 12.77
#